data_AF-A0A537J8P9-F1
#
_entry.id   AF-A0A537J8P9-F1
#
_cell.length_a   1.000
_cell.length_b   1.000
_cell.length_c   1.000
_cell.angle_alpha   90.00
_cell.angle_beta   90.00
_cell.angle_gamma   90.00
#
_symmetry.space_group_name_H-M   'P 1'
#
loop_
_entity.id
_entity.type
_entity.pdbx_description
1 polymer ?
#
loop_
_entity_poly.entity_id
_entity_poly.type
_entity_poly.pdbx_seq_one_letter_code
_entity_poly.pdbx_strand_id
1 'polypeptide(L)'
;MQENTIDPGDVLRKAKIVLLIDWPTPDLPRTLLEAGFMVFCYSPNGYTRAEIVVEYPHDVNQKNIFPPKNKEGFLVFRPLASSPPDIDIVNVYRPEQEHAKIVTSLLPAVGAKCIWLQPPVTSINTRDLAAKHKLIFIEGHDIAEIARQL
;
A
#
# COMPACT_ATOMS: atom_id res chain seq x y z
N MET A 1 -1.10 26.29 19.97
CA MET A 1 -1.96 25.31 19.28
C MET A 1 -1.12 24.05 19.13
N GLN A 2 -1.44 22.97 19.85
CA GLN A 2 -0.74 21.70 19.67
C GLN A 2 -1.21 21.11 18.34
N GLU A 3 -0.31 21.08 17.35
CA GLU A 3 -0.51 20.23 16.18
C GLU A 3 -0.60 18.80 16.71
N ASN A 4 -1.76 18.17 16.53
CA ASN A 4 -1.96 16.78 16.88
C ASN A 4 -1.20 15.96 15.83
N THR A 5 0.10 15.78 16.04
CA THR A 5 0.97 15.02 15.14
C THR A 5 0.51 13.57 15.13
N ILE A 6 0.04 13.11 13.98
CA ILE A 6 -0.37 11.73 13.76
C ILE A 6 0.90 10.86 13.78
N ASP A 7 0.99 9.90 14.70
CA ASP A 7 2.07 8.91 14.72
C ASP A 7 1.82 7.85 13.62
N PRO A 8 2.72 7.72 12.63
CA PRO A 8 2.60 6.74 11.55
C PRO A 8 2.51 5.29 12.05
N GLY A 9 3.21 4.95 13.14
CA GLY A 9 3.19 3.61 13.74
C GLY A 9 1.83 3.27 14.36
N ASP A 10 1.17 4.25 14.98
CA ASP A 10 -0.17 4.06 15.55
C ASP A 10 -1.26 3.93 14.47
N VAL A 11 -1.10 4.63 13.34
CA VAL A 11 -1.96 4.45 12.18
C VAL A 11 -1.79 3.03 11.64
N LEU A 12 -0.55 2.58 11.45
CA LEU A 12 -0.27 1.27 10.90
C LEU A 12 -0.73 0.12 11.83
N ARG A 13 -0.55 0.24 13.15
CA ARG A 13 -1.04 -0.74 14.15
C ARG A 13 -2.56 -0.94 14.14
N LYS A 14 -3.32 0.09 13.74
CA LYS A 14 -4.79 0.03 13.67
C LYS A 14 -5.29 -0.51 12.33
N ALA A 15 -4.43 -0.52 11.30
CA ALA A 15 -4.76 -1.01 9.99
C ALA A 15 -4.65 -2.53 9.90
N LYS A 16 -5.37 -3.12 8.96
CA LYS A 16 -5.28 -4.54 8.59
C LYS A 16 -5.09 -4.71 7.09
N ILE A 17 -5.64 -3.79 6.30
CA ILE A 17 -5.69 -3.91 4.84
C ILE A 17 -4.95 -2.71 4.20
N VAL A 18 -3.91 -3.02 3.44
CA VAL A 18 -3.09 -2.01 2.74
C VAL A 18 -3.22 -2.21 1.24
N LEU A 19 -3.53 -1.12 0.53
CA LEU A 19 -3.45 -1.05 -0.93
C LEU A 19 -2.17 -0.31 -1.34
N LEU A 20 -1.33 -0.96 -2.13
CA LEU A 20 -0.14 -0.37 -2.73
C LEU A 20 -0.46 0.11 -4.16
N ILE A 21 -0.24 1.39 -4.45
CA ILE A 21 -0.31 1.95 -5.80
C ILE A 21 1.10 2.10 -6.32
N ASP A 22 1.51 1.12 -7.12
CA ASP A 22 2.92 0.81 -7.40
C ASP A 22 3.77 0.72 -6.11
N TRP A 23 5.02 0.28 -6.24
CA TRP A 23 5.94 0.14 -5.11
C TRP A 23 7.38 0.04 -5.63
N PRO A 24 8.40 0.42 -4.82
CA PRO A 24 9.78 0.47 -5.27
C PRO A 24 10.40 -0.92 -5.49
N THR A 25 10.05 -1.89 -4.64
CA THR A 25 10.63 -3.25 -4.69
C THR A 25 9.65 -4.31 -4.18
N PRO A 26 9.76 -5.58 -4.61
CA PRO A 26 8.93 -6.66 -4.09
C PRO A 26 9.13 -6.93 -2.59
N ASP A 27 10.14 -6.36 -1.93
CA ASP A 27 10.31 -6.50 -0.49
C ASP A 27 9.27 -5.72 0.32
N LEU A 28 8.71 -4.63 -0.22
CA LEU A 28 7.67 -3.84 0.45
C LEU A 28 6.38 -4.67 0.66
N PRO A 29 5.71 -5.20 -0.38
CA PRO A 29 4.53 -6.04 -0.18
C PRO A 29 4.82 -7.29 0.65
N ARG A 30 6.00 -7.93 0.46
CA ARG A 30 6.39 -9.09 1.27
C ARG A 30 6.49 -8.74 2.75
N THR A 31 7.16 -7.64 3.09
CA THR A 31 7.33 -7.19 4.48
C THR A 31 5.98 -6.92 5.15
N LEU A 32 5.03 -6.31 4.42
CA LEU A 32 3.67 -6.09 4.94
C LEU A 32 2.93 -7.42 5.16
N LEU A 33 3.04 -8.38 4.24
CA LEU A 33 2.45 -9.72 4.43
C LEU A 33 3.03 -10.43 5.65
N GLU A 34 4.35 -10.38 5.81
CA GLU A 34 5.07 -10.97 6.96
C GLU A 34 4.68 -10.32 8.29
N ALA A 35 4.37 -9.02 8.28
CA ALA A 35 3.83 -8.29 9.42
C ALA A 35 2.33 -8.53 9.66
N GLY A 36 1.69 -9.41 8.87
CA GLY A 36 0.30 -9.84 9.08
C GLY A 36 -0.77 -8.97 8.39
N PHE A 37 -0.38 -8.04 7.52
CA PHE A 37 -1.34 -7.25 6.74
C PHE A 37 -1.93 -8.04 5.57
N MET A 38 -3.19 -7.77 5.25
CA MET A 38 -3.75 -8.10 3.94
C MET A 38 -3.28 -7.06 2.92
N VAL A 39 -2.52 -7.50 1.93
CA VAL A 39 -1.91 -6.59 0.95
C VAL A 39 -2.58 -6.75 -0.42
N PHE A 40 -3.11 -5.63 -0.90
CA PHE A 40 -3.57 -5.47 -2.26
C PHE A 40 -2.64 -4.54 -3.03
N CYS A 41 -2.65 -4.68 -4.34
CA CYS A 41 -1.78 -3.92 -5.22
C CYS A 41 -2.59 -3.43 -6.42
N TYR A 42 -2.38 -2.18 -6.79
CA TYR A 42 -2.93 -1.56 -7.97
C TYR A 42 -1.79 -1.06 -8.84
N SER A 43 -1.73 -1.60 -10.05
CA SER A 43 -0.79 -1.22 -11.11
C SER A 43 -1.59 -1.07 -12.42
N PRO A 44 -1.00 -0.62 -13.54
CA PRO A 44 -1.74 -0.39 -14.78
C PRO A 44 -2.59 -1.58 -15.27
N ASN A 45 -2.31 -2.81 -14.84
CA ASN A 45 -3.05 -4.02 -15.21
C ASN A 45 -4.21 -4.37 -14.26
N GLY A 46 -4.57 -3.49 -13.32
CA GLY A 46 -5.67 -3.67 -12.38
C GLY A 46 -5.24 -4.10 -10.99
N TYR A 47 -6.21 -4.57 -10.21
CA TYR A 47 -6.01 -4.97 -8.83
C TYR A 47 -5.49 -6.40 -8.72
N THR A 48 -4.58 -6.61 -7.78
CA THR A 48 -4.08 -7.93 -7.41
C THR A 48 -4.06 -8.07 -5.89
N ARG A 49 -4.18 -9.30 -5.40
CA ARG A 49 -3.89 -9.67 -4.02
C ARG A 49 -2.50 -10.26 -3.95
N ALA A 50 -1.68 -9.77 -3.03
CA ALA A 50 -0.36 -10.30 -2.76
C ALA A 50 -0.44 -11.44 -1.74
N GLU A 51 0.31 -12.51 -1.96
CA GLU A 51 0.35 -13.70 -1.10
C GLU A 51 1.78 -14.26 -1.03
N ILE A 52 2.12 -14.92 0.08
CA ILE A 52 3.32 -15.75 0.19
C ILE A 52 2.88 -17.21 0.14
N VAL A 53 3.44 -17.98 -0.79
CA VAL A 53 3.17 -19.43 -0.94
C VAL A 53 4.46 -20.22 -0.85
N VAL A 54 4.42 -21.39 -0.22
CA VAL A 54 5.63 -22.21 0.00
C VAL A 54 6.11 -22.88 -1.29
N GLU A 55 5.17 -23.38 -2.09
CA GLU A 55 5.44 -24.07 -3.34
C GLU A 55 5.34 -23.13 -4.54
N TYR A 56 5.99 -23.50 -5.65
CA TYR A 56 5.91 -22.72 -6.87
C TYR A 56 4.46 -22.68 -7.41
N PRO A 57 3.85 -21.51 -7.61
CA PRO A 57 2.47 -21.42 -8.07
C PRO A 57 2.41 -21.62 -9.60
N HIS A 58 1.79 -22.72 -10.02
CA HIS A 58 1.61 -23.04 -11.45
C HIS A 58 0.36 -22.40 -12.08
N ASP A 59 -0.51 -21.81 -11.26
CA ASP A 59 -1.81 -21.24 -11.65
C ASP A 59 -1.75 -19.72 -11.90
N VAL A 60 -0.57 -19.12 -11.82
CA VAL A 60 -0.36 -17.67 -11.98
C VAL A 60 0.67 -17.41 -13.07
N ASN A 61 0.53 -16.29 -13.79
CA ASN A 61 1.52 -15.87 -14.78
C ASN A 61 2.90 -15.65 -14.11
N GLN A 62 3.96 -16.20 -14.70
CA GLN A 62 5.32 -16.12 -14.18
C GLN A 62 5.80 -14.69 -13.87
N LYS A 63 5.32 -13.67 -14.59
CA LYS A 63 5.65 -12.26 -14.33
C LYS A 63 5.13 -11.73 -12.98
N ASN A 64 4.17 -12.43 -12.38
CA ASN A 64 3.58 -12.09 -11.08
C ASN A 64 4.16 -12.94 -9.94
N ILE A 65 5.19 -13.75 -10.21
CA ILE A 65 5.85 -14.61 -9.23
C ILE A 65 7.24 -14.06 -8.94
N PHE A 66 7.51 -13.76 -7.67
CA PHE A 66 8.80 -13.30 -7.21
C PHE A 66 9.43 -14.36 -6.29
N PRO A 67 10.59 -14.92 -6.67
CA PRO A 67 11.18 -16.02 -5.94
C PRO A 67 11.59 -15.63 -4.50
N PRO A 68 11.70 -16.61 -3.59
CA PRO A 68 12.34 -16.45 -2.31
C PRO A 68 13.83 -16.14 -2.54
N LYS A 69 14.22 -14.86 -2.51
CA LYS A 69 15.64 -14.49 -2.63
C LYS A 69 16.41 -14.96 -1.38
N ASN A 70 16.01 -14.43 -0.21
CA ASN A 70 16.60 -14.70 1.11
C ASN A 70 15.52 -14.89 2.20
N LYS A 71 14.27 -15.11 1.79
CA LYS A 71 13.09 -15.22 2.66
C LYS A 71 12.33 -16.47 2.25
N GLU A 72 11.49 -17.03 3.11
CA GLU A 72 10.69 -18.21 2.75
C GLU A 72 9.54 -17.86 1.79
N GLY A 73 9.22 -18.80 0.90
CA GLY A 73 8.07 -18.71 -0.01
C GLY A 73 8.18 -17.72 -1.17
N PHE A 74 7.39 -18.00 -2.20
CA PHE A 74 7.21 -17.16 -3.38
C PHE A 74 6.20 -16.05 -3.05
N LEU A 75 6.56 -14.80 -3.38
CA LEU A 75 5.60 -13.70 -3.38
C LEU A 75 4.83 -13.75 -4.71
N VAL A 76 3.51 -13.76 -4.62
CA VAL A 76 2.61 -13.98 -5.76
C VAL A 76 1.57 -12.88 -5.81
N PHE A 77 1.29 -12.37 -7.01
CA PHE A 77 0.22 -11.41 -7.24
C PHE A 77 -0.93 -12.05 -8.03
N ARG A 78 -2.05 -12.27 -7.36
CA ARG A 78 -3.26 -12.89 -7.93
C ARG A 78 -4.24 -11.81 -8.40
N PRO A 79 -4.63 -11.77 -9.69
CA PRO A 79 -5.59 -10.79 -10.19
C PRO A 79 -6.93 -10.83 -9.47
N LEU A 80 -7.55 -9.67 -9.31
CA LEU A 80 -8.92 -9.52 -8.81
C LEU A 80 -9.84 -9.06 -9.93
N ALA A 81 -11.09 -9.52 -9.89
CA ALA A 81 -12.12 -9.12 -10.86
C ALA A 81 -12.62 -7.68 -10.63
N SER A 82 -12.49 -7.16 -9.40
CA SER A 82 -12.97 -5.85 -8.99
C SER A 82 -12.05 -5.23 -7.94
N SER A 83 -12.28 -3.96 -7.61
CA SER A 83 -11.58 -3.29 -6.51
C SER A 83 -11.83 -3.98 -5.17
N PRO A 84 -10.81 -4.09 -4.30
CA PRO A 84 -11.02 -4.55 -2.94
C PRO A 84 -11.82 -3.52 -2.13
N PRO A 85 -12.84 -3.92 -1.37
CA PRO A 85 -13.52 -3.03 -0.43
C PRO A 85 -12.69 -2.84 0.85
N ASP A 86 -13.03 -1.79 1.61
CA ASP A 86 -12.58 -1.57 2.99
C ASP A 86 -11.06 -1.52 3.18
N ILE A 87 -10.35 -0.84 2.26
CA ILE A 87 -8.92 -0.57 2.43
C ILE A 87 -8.72 0.41 3.59
N ASP A 88 -7.80 0.12 4.52
CA ASP A 88 -7.48 1.06 5.61
C ASP A 88 -6.49 2.14 5.13
N ILE A 89 -5.43 1.71 4.44
CA ILE A 89 -4.32 2.56 3.99
C ILE A 89 -4.09 2.38 2.50
N VAL A 90 -4.04 3.49 1.77
CA VAL A 90 -3.52 3.54 0.40
C VAL A 90 -2.10 4.11 0.42
N ASN A 91 -1.11 3.27 0.17
CA ASN A 91 0.29 3.67 0.03
C ASN A 91 0.61 3.94 -1.45
N VAL A 92 1.20 5.10 -1.74
CA VAL A 92 1.37 5.62 -3.10
C VAL A 92 2.85 5.80 -3.41
N TYR A 93 3.32 5.10 -4.45
CA TYR A 93 4.65 5.26 -5.04
C TYR A 93 4.52 5.68 -6.52
N ARG A 94 3.81 6.79 -6.74
CA ARG A 94 3.61 7.40 -8.07
C ARG A 94 4.06 8.86 -8.05
N PRO A 95 4.29 9.47 -9.22
CA PRO A 95 4.52 10.90 -9.35
C PRO A 95 3.32 11.73 -8.85
N GLU A 96 3.60 12.92 -8.31
CA GLU A 96 2.61 13.83 -7.73
C GLU A 96 1.44 14.15 -8.67
N GLN A 97 1.67 14.19 -9.98
CA GLN A 97 0.67 14.52 -10.99
C GLN A 97 -0.53 13.55 -10.98
N GLU A 98 -0.36 12.35 -10.44
CA GLU A 98 -1.42 11.34 -10.35
C GLU A 98 -2.19 11.39 -9.02
N HIS A 99 -1.64 12.04 -7.99
CA HIS A 99 -2.18 12.00 -6.63
C HIS A 99 -3.58 12.59 -6.54
N ALA A 100 -3.88 13.65 -7.28
CA ALA A 100 -5.20 14.28 -7.25
C ALA A 100 -6.30 13.29 -7.68
N LYS A 101 -6.04 12.47 -8.72
CA LYS A 101 -6.97 11.44 -9.18
C LYS A 101 -7.07 10.29 -8.18
N ILE A 102 -5.95 9.89 -7.57
CA ILE A 102 -5.92 8.88 -6.51
C ILE A 102 -6.82 9.31 -5.34
N VAL A 103 -6.64 10.52 -4.81
CA VAL A 103 -7.41 11.02 -3.65
C VAL A 103 -8.89 11.23 -3.97
N THR A 104 -9.22 11.77 -5.15
CA THR A 104 -10.60 12.13 -5.48
C THR A 104 -11.44 10.97 -6.02
N SER A 105 -10.81 9.98 -6.66
CA SER A 105 -11.53 8.89 -7.33
C SER A 105 -11.27 7.53 -6.69
N LEU A 106 -9.99 7.18 -6.46
CA LEU A 106 -9.63 5.84 -6.02
C LEU A 106 -9.91 5.64 -4.53
N LEU A 107 -9.47 6.57 -3.68
CA LEU A 107 -9.64 6.46 -2.23
C LEU A 107 -11.11 6.26 -1.81
N PRO A 108 -12.08 7.06 -2.31
CA PRO A 108 -13.49 6.84 -2.02
C PRO A 108 -14.01 5.50 -2.53
N ALA A 109 -13.56 5.05 -3.71
CA ALA A 109 -14.01 3.80 -4.32
C ALA A 109 -13.57 2.56 -3.51
N VAL A 110 -12.44 2.63 -2.82
CA VAL A 110 -11.91 1.54 -1.98
C VAL A 110 -12.20 1.73 -0.49
N GLY A 111 -12.90 2.81 -0.12
CA GLY A 111 -13.29 3.10 1.28
C GLY A 111 -12.18 3.67 2.17
N ALA A 112 -11.01 3.99 1.61
CA ALA A 112 -9.83 4.33 2.40
C ALA A 112 -9.93 5.67 3.15
N LYS A 113 -9.36 5.67 4.37
CA LYS A 113 -9.31 6.84 5.25
C LYS A 113 -7.89 7.38 5.44
N CYS A 114 -6.88 6.66 4.96
CA CYS A 114 -5.48 7.06 5.03
C CYS A 114 -4.85 7.04 3.63
N ILE A 115 -4.15 8.12 3.28
CA ILE A 115 -3.19 8.16 2.19
C ILE A 115 -1.77 8.23 2.78
N TRP A 116 -0.88 7.41 2.25
CA TRP A 116 0.50 7.32 2.67
C TRP A 116 1.41 7.51 1.45
N LEU A 117 2.22 8.57 1.43
CA LEU A 117 3.20 8.77 0.36
C LEU A 117 4.47 7.99 0.68
N GLN A 118 4.79 7.01 -0.16
CA GLN A 118 5.97 6.18 0.01
C GLN A 118 7.22 6.97 -0.36
N PRO A 119 8.25 7.05 0.50
CA PRO A 119 9.49 7.74 0.17
C PRO A 119 10.10 7.25 -1.16
N PRO A 120 10.72 8.17 -1.95
CA PRO A 120 10.97 9.57 -1.64
C PRO A 120 9.81 10.52 -2.02
N VAL A 121 8.62 9.98 -2.31
CA VAL A 121 7.46 10.80 -2.73
C VAL A 121 7.01 11.71 -1.60
N THR A 122 6.91 13.00 -1.88
CA THR A 122 6.36 14.04 -0.99
C THR A 122 5.48 14.97 -1.82
N SER A 123 4.48 15.59 -1.19
CA SER A 123 3.61 16.53 -1.90
C SER A 123 2.78 17.39 -0.96
N ILE A 124 3.04 18.70 -0.99
CA ILE A 124 2.23 19.71 -0.29
C ILE A 124 0.79 19.69 -0.82
N ASN A 125 0.62 19.58 -2.15
CA ASN A 125 -0.71 19.54 -2.76
C ASN A 125 -1.53 18.34 -2.27
N THR A 126 -0.88 17.20 -2.08
CA THR A 126 -1.55 15.99 -1.59
C THR A 126 -1.93 16.13 -0.12
N ARG A 127 -1.08 16.77 0.68
CA ARG A 127 -1.39 17.12 2.08
C ARG A 127 -2.64 17.99 2.18
N ASP A 128 -2.71 19.06 1.39
CA ASP A 128 -3.85 19.97 1.36
C ASP A 128 -5.14 19.27 0.91
N LEU A 129 -5.02 18.41 -0.10
CA LEU A 129 -6.15 17.63 -0.59
C LEU A 129 -6.63 16.60 0.44
N ALA A 130 -5.70 15.91 1.12
CA ALA A 130 -6.03 14.99 2.20
C ALA A 130 -6.77 15.70 3.34
N ALA A 131 -6.31 16.88 3.75
CA ALA A 131 -6.98 17.69 4.75
C ALA A 131 -8.41 18.09 4.32
N LYS A 132 -8.60 18.53 3.08
CA LYS A 132 -9.92 18.87 2.51
C LYS A 132 -10.89 17.68 2.55
N HIS A 133 -10.38 16.47 2.32
CA HIS A 133 -11.16 15.23 2.31
C HIS A 133 -11.22 14.53 3.69
N LYS A 134 -10.66 15.15 4.75
CA LYS A 134 -10.59 14.58 6.11
C LYS A 134 -9.90 13.21 6.15
N LEU A 135 -8.88 13.05 5.33
CA LEU A 135 -8.04 11.85 5.28
C LEU A 135 -6.87 11.99 6.25
N ILE A 136 -6.47 10.87 6.83
CA ILE A 136 -5.16 10.76 7.47
C ILE A 136 -4.11 10.84 6.37
N PHE A 137 -3.11 11.70 6.56
CA PHE A 137 -2.01 11.91 5.63
C PHE A 137 -0.69 11.56 6.32
N ILE A 138 0.07 10.65 5.71
CA ILE A 138 1.42 10.27 6.15
C ILE A 138 2.38 10.45 4.98
N GLU A 139 3.54 11.04 5.23
CA GLU A 139 4.65 11.14 4.26
C GLU A 139 6.00 11.06 4.99
N GLY A 140 7.08 10.81 4.25
CA GLY A 140 8.45 10.83 4.80
C GLY A 140 8.82 9.57 5.62
N HIS A 141 7.92 8.60 5.72
CA HIS A 141 8.13 7.35 6.44
C HIS A 141 7.94 6.16 5.50
N ASP A 142 8.89 5.22 5.49
CA ASP A 142 8.74 3.97 4.76
C ASP A 142 7.79 3.05 5.53
N ILE A 143 6.66 2.68 4.90
CA ILE A 143 5.65 1.84 5.54
C ILE A 143 6.19 0.44 5.87
N ALA A 144 7.10 -0.11 5.06
CA ALA A 144 7.70 -1.40 5.32
C ALA A 144 8.69 -1.34 6.49
N GLU A 145 9.45 -0.25 6.63
CA GLU A 145 10.35 -0.09 7.78
C GLU A 145 9.58 -0.02 9.10
N ILE A 146 8.46 0.69 9.12
CA ILE A 146 7.58 0.73 10.31
C ILE A 146 6.95 -0.63 10.56
N ALA A 147 6.46 -1.31 9.51
CA ALA A 147 5.85 -2.64 9.64
C ALA A 147 6.79 -3.67 10.27
N ARG A 148 8.11 -3.62 9.99
CA ARG A 148 9.11 -4.52 10.61
C ARG A 148 9.28 -4.34 12.11
N GLN A 149 8.83 -3.21 12.64
CA GLN A 149 8.95 -2.86 14.06
C GLN A 149 7.68 -3.15 14.86
N LEU A 150 6.63 -3.66 14.19
CA LEU A 150 5.36 -4.02 14.82
C LEU A 150 5.42 -5.39 15.50
#